data_AF-A0A1B0BUB3-F1
#
_entry.id   AF-A0A1B0BUB3-F1
#
_cell.length_a   1.000
_cell.length_b   1.000
_cell.length_c   1.000
_cell.angle_alpha   90.00
_cell.angle_beta   90.00
_cell.angle_gamma   90.00
#
_symmetry.space_group_name_H-M   'P 1'
#
loop_
_entity.id
_entity.type
_entity.pdbx_description
1 polymer ?
#
loop_
_entity_poly.entity_id
_entity_poly.type
_entity_poly.pdbx_seq_one_letter_code
_entity_poly.pdbx_strand_id
1 'polypeptide(L)' 'MYGREYMQNAITGELETANYRISKSAWLKIEEHSIIANIVQRTEDMTGLDMLSAEELQVVNYGIGGHYEPHFDFARK' A
#
# COMPACT_ATOMS: atom_id res chain seq x y z
N MET A 1 2.29 0.26 19.24
CA MET A 1 1.15 -0.67 19.04
C MET A 1 1.35 -1.46 17.76
N TYR A 2 1.29 -2.79 17.81
CA TYR A 2 1.37 -3.68 16.65
C TYR A 2 0.01 -3.65 15.93
N GLY A 3 -0.08 -2.96 14.78
CA GLY A 3 -1.29 -2.98 13.96
C GLY A 3 -1.31 -4.27 13.16
N ARG A 4 -2.46 -4.95 13.11
CA ARG A 4 -2.73 -5.93 12.05
C ARG A 4 -3.34 -5.16 10.89
N GLU A 5 -2.98 -5.51 9.67
CA GLU A 5 -3.63 -4.92 8.51
C GLU A 5 -4.99 -5.57 8.32
N TYR A 6 -5.95 -4.70 8.03
CA TYR A 6 -7.30 -5.09 7.67
C TYR A 6 -7.44 -4.91 6.17
N MET A 7 -7.97 -5.91 5.50
CA MET A 7 -8.36 -5.82 4.11
C MET A 7 -9.86 -5.73 4.01
N GLN A 8 -10.32 -4.94 3.05
CA GLN A 8 -11.73 -4.92 2.70
C GLN A 8 -12.04 -6.20 1.90
N ASN A 9 -12.90 -7.05 2.44
CA ASN A 9 -13.39 -8.23 1.76
C ASN A 9 -14.18 -7.79 0.52
N ALA A 10 -13.75 -8.24 -0.66
CA ALA A 10 -14.33 -7.83 -1.94
C ALA A 10 -15.79 -8.31 -2.15
N ILE A 11 -16.25 -9.28 -1.35
CA ILE A 11 -17.60 -9.86 -1.42
C ILE A 11 -18.51 -9.23 -0.36
N THR A 12 -18.02 -9.10 0.88
CA THR A 12 -18.83 -8.63 2.02
C THR A 12 -18.66 -7.14 2.32
N GLY A 13 -17.58 -6.52 1.85
CA GLY A 13 -17.21 -5.14 2.15
C GLY A 13 -16.66 -4.93 3.57
N GLU A 14 -16.58 -5.97 4.39
CA GLU A 14 -16.10 -5.91 5.77
C GLU A 14 -14.57 -5.90 5.87
N LEU A 15 -14.06 -5.33 6.96
CA LEU A 15 -12.64 -5.31 7.25
C LEU A 15 -12.22 -6.61 7.95
N GLU A 16 -11.48 -7.46 7.23
CA GLU A 16 -10.95 -8.72 7.74
C GLU A 16 -9.44 -8.61 7.99
N THR A 17 -8.95 -9.25 9.06
CA THR A 17 -7.51 -9.30 9.33
C THR A 17 -6.81 -10.19 8.30
N ALA A 18 -5.85 -9.64 7.56
CA ALA A 18 -5.02 -10.42 6.66
C ALA A 18 -4.04 -11.29 7.45
N ASN A 19 -4.24 -12.62 7.47
CA ASN A 19 -3.33 -13.53 8.18
C ASN A 19 -1.97 -13.71 7.48
N TYR A 20 -1.86 -13.31 6.21
CA TYR A 20 -0.65 -13.49 5.39
C TYR A 20 0.29 -12.26 5.36
N ARG A 21 -0.12 -11.15 6.00
CA ARG A 21 0.68 -9.92 6.08
C ARG A 21 0.60 -9.32 7.48
N ILE A 22 1.75 -9.18 8.12
CA ILE A 22 1.86 -8.55 9.44
C ILE A 22 2.79 -7.33 9.32
N SER A 23 2.19 -6.16 9.20
CA SER A 23 2.90 -4.87 9.15
C SER A 23 2.08 -3.73 9.74
N LYS A 24 2.73 -2.58 9.91
CA LYS A 24 2.05 -1.29 10.07
C LYS A 24 2.13 -0.54 8.76
N SER A 25 1.02 0.03 8.31
CA SER A 25 0.96 0.81 7.08
C SER A 25 0.46 2.22 7.34
N ALA A 26 0.81 3.12 6.42
CA ALA A 26 0.24 4.44 6.25
C ALA A 26 0.09 4.73 4.76
N TRP A 27 -0.87 5.57 4.42
CA TRP A 27 -1.07 6.12 3.08
C TRP A 27 -0.71 7.60 3.13
N LEU A 28 0.08 8.06 2.16
CA LEU A 28 0.59 9.42 2.11
C LEU A 28 0.15 10.07 0.79
N LYS A 29 -0.50 11.23 0.90
CA LYS A 29 -0.91 12.01 -0.26
C LYS A 29 0.22 12.87 -0.80
N ILE A 30 0.17 13.12 -2.10
CA ILE A 30 1.20 13.89 -2.83
C ILE A 30 1.37 15.29 -2.22
N GLU A 31 0.26 15.93 -1.84
CA GLU A 31 0.21 17.28 -1.30
C GLU A 31 0.73 17.40 0.14
N GLU A 32 0.96 16.30 0.86
CA GLU A 32 1.39 16.34 2.26
C GLU A 32 2.84 16.83 2.42
N HIS A 33 3.73 16.51 1.46
CA HIS A 33 5.13 16.89 1.56
C HIS A 33 5.85 16.84 0.20
N SER A 34 6.78 17.77 -0.04
CA SER A 34 7.54 17.86 -1.30
C SER A 34 8.34 16.60 -1.63
N ILE A 35 8.80 15.87 -0.62
CA ILE A 35 9.48 14.57 -0.81
C ILE A 35 8.54 13.53 -1.43
N ILE A 36 7.27 13.49 -1.01
CA ILE A 36 6.29 12.54 -1.55
C ILE A 36 6.04 12.88 -3.02
N ALA A 37 5.82 14.16 -3.34
CA ALA A 37 5.69 14.63 -4.72
C ALA A 37 6.90 14.28 -5.59
N ASN A 38 8.11 14.44 -5.07
CA ASN A 38 9.33 14.06 -5.80
C ASN A 38 9.43 12.55 -6.05
N ILE A 39 8.97 11.71 -5.12
CA ILE A 39 8.94 10.25 -5.31
C ILE A 39 7.95 9.90 -6.43
N VAL A 40 6.74 10.46 -6.38
CA VAL A 40 5.70 10.20 -7.40
C VAL A 40 6.15 10.66 -8.78
N GLN A 41 6.74 11.86 -8.90
CA GLN A 41 7.28 12.34 -10.18
C GLN A 41 8.36 11.41 -10.74
N ARG A 42 9.26 10.92 -9.90
CA ARG A 42 10.29 9.97 -10.36
C ARG A 42 9.69 8.66 -10.83
N THR A 43 8.64 8.17 -10.18
CA THR A 43 7.93 6.96 -10.61
C THR A 43 7.29 7.16 -11.99
N GLU A 44 6.66 8.31 -12.23
CA GLU A 44 6.15 8.71 -13.55
C GLU A 44 7.27 8.73 -14.60
N ASP A 45 8.37 9.42 -14.32
CA ASP A 45 9.51 9.53 -15.24
C ASP A 45 10.15 8.15 -15.54
N MET A 46 10.25 7.26 -14.55
CA MET A 46 10.86 5.94 -14.69
C MET A 46 9.96 4.96 -15.47
N THR A 47 8.65 5.06 -15.32
CA THR A 47 7.69 4.13 -15.94
C THR A 47 7.16 4.65 -17.28
N GLY A 48 7.22 5.96 -17.52
CA GLY A 48 6.61 6.62 -18.66
C GLY A 48 5.09 6.64 -18.61
N LEU A 49 4.49 6.40 -17.45
CA LEU A 49 3.04 6.38 -17.22
C LEU A 49 2.63 7.58 -16.38
N ASP A 50 1.49 8.19 -16.71
CA ASP A 50 0.90 9.23 -15.87
C ASP A 50 0.37 8.64 -14.54
N MET A 51 0.31 9.49 -13.52
CA MET A 51 -0.10 9.09 -12.16
C MET A 51 -1.56 9.37 -11.86
N LEU A 52 -2.40 9.70 -12.85
CA LEU A 52 -3.79 10.15 -12.61
C LEU A 52 -4.67 9.08 -11.98
N SER A 53 -4.37 7.81 -12.26
CA SER A 53 -5.09 6.64 -11.73
C SER A 53 -4.31 5.89 -10.66
N ALA A 54 -3.13 6.40 -10.28
CA ALA A 54 -2.31 5.76 -9.26
C ALA A 54 -2.95 5.91 -7.87
N GLU A 55 -2.81 4.86 -7.05
CA GLU A 55 -3.15 4.94 -5.63
C GLU A 55 -2.18 5.87 -4.88
N GLU A 56 -2.58 6.31 -3.69
CA GLU A 56 -1.72 7.09 -2.79
C GLU A 56 -0.46 6.28 -2.41
N LEU A 57 0.61 6.97 -2.02
CA LEU A 57 1.86 6.30 -1.68
C LEU A 57 1.68 5.50 -0.38
N GLN A 58 1.68 4.17 -0.48
CA GLN A 58 1.66 3.29 0.69
C GLN A 58 3.07 3.12 1.26
N VAL A 59 3.22 3.41 2.56
CA VAL A 59 4.43 3.12 3.33
C VAL A 59 4.16 1.97 4.29
N VAL A 60 4.98 0.93 4.22
CA VAL A 60 4.81 -0.29 5.03
C VAL A 60 6.04 -0.52 5.90
N ASN A 61 5.83 -0.79 7.18
CA ASN A 61 6.86 -1.07 8.16
C ASN A 61 6.68 -2.49 8.74
N TYR A 62 7.70 -3.33 8.57
CA TYR A 62 7.79 -4.67 9.15
C TYR A 62 8.63 -4.65 10.43
N GLY A 63 7.99 -4.86 11.57
CA GLY A 63 8.67 -5.04 12.86
C GLY A 63 9.19 -6.47 13.05
N ILE A 64 9.65 -6.77 14.28
CA ILE A 64 10.02 -8.15 14.66
C ILE A 64 8.80 -9.07 14.50
N GLY A 65 8.95 -10.14 13.73
CA GLY A 65 7.87 -11.07 13.38
C GLY A 65 6.95 -10.61 12.24
N GLY A 66 7.18 -9.40 11.70
CA GLY A 66 6.50 -8.93 10.51
C GLY A 66 6.94 -9.71 9.27
N HIS A 67 6.00 -10.04 8.41
CA HIS A 67 6.26 -10.79 7.19
C HIS A 67 5.23 -10.45 6.11
N TYR A 68 5.61 -10.75 4.86
CA TYR A 68 4.74 -10.67 3.71
C TYR A 68 4.84 -11.97 2.92
N GLU A 69 3.78 -12.76 2.88
CA GLU A 69 3.74 -13.97 2.07
C GLU A 69 3.61 -13.64 0.57
N PRO A 70 4.10 -14.50 -0.34
CA PRO A 70 3.94 -14.33 -1.78
C PRO A 70 2.46 -14.17 -2.19
N HIS A 71 2.16 -13.14 -2.97
CA HIS A 71 0.82 -12.79 -3.42
C HIS A 71 0.88 -12.03 -4.75
N PHE A 72 -0.29 -11.84 -5.37
CA PHE A 72 -0.45 -10.96 -6.53
C PHE A 72 -1.03 -9.62 -6.06
N ASP A 73 -0.54 -8.54 -6.65
CA ASP A 73 -1.02 -7.18 -6.37
C ASP A 73 -2.33 -6.85 -7.12
N PHE A 74 -2.75 -7.73 -8.04
CA PHE A 74 -4.00 -7.61 -8.77
C PHE A 74 -5.05 -8.62 -8.29
N ALA A 75 -6.31 -8.23 -8.35
CA ALA A 75 -7.43 -9.14 -8.10
C ALA A 75 -7.51 -10.22 -9.20
N ARG A 76 -7.63 -11.48 -8.78
CA ARG A 76 -7.94 -12.60 -9.69
C ARG A 76 -9.45 -12.76 -9.79
N LYS A 77 -9.94 -13.01 -11.01
CA LYS A 77 -11.35 -13.28 -11.30
C LYS A 77 -11.69 -14.73 -10.95
#